data_AF-M9X242-F1
#
_entry.id   AF-M9X242-F1
#
_cell.length_a   1.000
_cell.length_b   1.000
_cell.length_c   1.000
_cell.angle_alpha   90.00
_cell.angle_beta   90.00
_cell.angle_gamma   90.00
#
_symmetry.space_group_name_H-M   'P 1'
#
loop_
_entity.id
_entity.type
_entity.pdbx_description
1 polymer ?
#
loop_
_entity_poly.entity_id
_entity_poly.type
_entity_poly.pdbx_seq_one_letter_code
_entity_poly.pdbx_strand_id
1 'polypeptide(L)'
;MISYAADNALTFVGGAALGPAVVTSEYKINYIRPAKGQALVARANLVHAGKSQAVCQCQVFVVADDREILCALAQGTIVSMNQPK
;
A
#
# COMPACT_ATOMS: atom_id res chain seq x y z
N MET A 1 12.08 4.73 -1.46
CA MET A 1 11.85 3.66 -0.48
C MET A 1 10.46 3.71 0.15
N ILE A 2 10.00 4.82 0.75
CA ILE A 2 8.65 4.93 1.37
C ILE A 2 7.53 4.58 0.38
N SER A 3 7.48 5.23 -0.78
CA SER A 3 6.43 4.98 -1.77
C SER A 3 6.42 3.55 -2.30
N TYR A 4 7.60 2.94 -2.41
CA TYR A 4 7.75 1.55 -2.84
C TYR A 4 7.20 0.57 -1.80
N ALA A 5 7.52 0.79 -0.52
CA ALA A 5 6.98 -0.02 0.57
C ALA A 5 5.45 0.09 0.65
N ALA A 6 4.90 1.29 0.43
CA ALA A 6 3.46 1.50 0.38
C ALA A 6 2.81 0.78 -0.82
N ASP A 7 3.34 0.95 -2.03
CA ASP A 7 2.82 0.30 -3.24
C ASP A 7 2.86 -1.23 -3.14
N ASN A 8 3.95 -1.80 -2.64
CA ASN A 8 4.05 -3.24 -2.37
C ASN A 8 2.98 -3.72 -1.38
N ALA A 9 2.80 -2.98 -0.27
CA ALA A 9 1.82 -3.36 0.75
C ALA A 9 0.37 -3.27 0.22
N LEU A 10 0.06 -2.22 -0.55
CA LEU A 10 -1.23 -2.07 -1.23
C LEU A 10 -1.45 -3.22 -2.23
N THR A 11 -0.46 -3.53 -3.06
CA THR A 11 -0.52 -4.61 -4.04
C THR A 11 -0.73 -5.96 -3.35
N PHE A 12 -0.06 -6.20 -2.22
CA PHE A 12 -0.20 -7.44 -1.47
C PHE A 12 -1.62 -7.61 -0.92
N VAL A 13 -2.19 -6.57 -0.29
CA VAL A 13 -3.54 -6.66 0.27
C VAL A 13 -4.62 -6.70 -0.83
N GLY A 14 -4.40 -6.00 -1.95
CA GLY A 14 -5.27 -6.07 -3.12
C GLY A 14 -5.22 -7.43 -3.80
N GLY A 15 -4.03 -8.01 -3.97
CA GLY A 15 -3.84 -9.36 -4.50
C GLY A 15 -4.39 -10.45 -3.59
N ALA A 16 -4.33 -10.26 -2.27
CA ALA A 16 -4.99 -11.16 -1.32
C ALA A 16 -6.52 -11.22 -1.52
N ALA A 17 -7.14 -10.14 -2.02
CA ALA A 17 -8.56 -10.07 -2.30
C ALA A 17 -8.93 -10.51 -3.73
N LEU A 18 -8.09 -10.20 -4.73
CA LEU A 18 -8.38 -10.36 -6.16
C LEU A 18 -7.64 -11.54 -6.83
N GLY A 19 -6.68 -12.15 -6.15
CA GLY A 19 -5.78 -13.16 -6.70
C GLY A 19 -4.42 -12.61 -7.14
N PRO A 20 -3.51 -13.48 -7.61
CA PRO A 20 -2.10 -13.12 -7.83
C PRO A 20 -1.86 -12.25 -9.07
N ALA A 21 -2.79 -12.24 -10.04
CA ALA A 21 -2.65 -11.49 -11.28
C ALA A 21 -3.28 -10.10 -11.14
N VAL A 22 -2.56 -9.18 -10.51
CA VAL A 22 -3.02 -7.80 -10.26
C VAL A 22 -1.97 -6.76 -10.63
N VAL A 23 -2.43 -5.53 -10.88
CA VAL A 23 -1.59 -4.35 -11.09
C VAL A 23 -2.15 -3.14 -10.36
N THR A 24 -1.30 -2.17 -10.02
CA THR A 24 -1.71 -0.87 -9.48
C THR A 24 -2.29 -0.01 -10.60
N SER A 25 -3.56 0.41 -10.48
CA SER A 25 -4.22 1.30 -11.46
C SER A 25 -4.05 2.77 -11.13
N GLU A 26 -4.15 3.13 -9.84
CA GLU A 26 -3.89 4.48 -9.36
C GLU A 26 -3.27 4.41 -7.96
N TYR A 27 -2.55 5.48 -7.62
CA TYR A 27 -1.85 5.58 -6.36
C TYR A 27 -1.65 7.05 -5.98
N LYS A 28 -2.03 7.40 -4.76
CA LYS A 28 -1.77 8.69 -4.13
C LYS A 28 -1.08 8.48 -2.80
N ILE A 29 0.01 9.22 -2.55
CA ILE A 29 0.68 9.28 -1.25
C ILE A 29 0.77 10.72 -0.73
N ASN A 30 0.57 10.90 0.57
CA ASN A 30 0.88 12.12 1.30
C ASN A 30 2.05 11.86 2.24
N TYR A 31 3.09 12.69 2.16
CA TYR A 31 4.19 12.69 3.12
C TYR A 31 3.88 13.68 4.24
N ILE A 32 3.77 13.17 5.46
CA ILE A 32 3.38 13.92 6.65
C ILE A 32 4.63 14.36 7.43
N ARG A 33 5.63 13.49 7.55
CA ARG A 33 6.88 13.74 8.29
C ARG A 33 8.08 13.04 7.62
N PRO A 34 9.30 13.58 7.76
CA PRO A 34 10.51 12.89 7.30
C PRO A 34 10.68 11.53 7.98
N ALA A 35 10.97 10.49 7.20
CA ALA A 35 11.25 9.15 7.75
C ALA A 35 12.73 9.00 8.12
N LYS A 36 13.12 9.57 9.26
CA LYS A 36 14.47 9.46 9.82
C LYS A 36 14.46 8.45 10.97
N GLY A 37 15.05 7.27 10.76
CA GLY A 37 15.04 6.19 11.74
C GLY A 37 15.68 4.91 11.20
N GLN A 38 15.60 3.81 11.96
CA GLN A 38 16.28 2.56 11.64
C GLN A 38 15.54 1.68 10.64
N ALA A 39 14.20 1.78 10.58
CA ALA A 39 13.38 0.93 9.71
C ALA A 39 12.09 1.63 9.25
N LEU A 40 11.48 1.09 8.20
CA LEU A 40 10.14 1.46 7.74
C LEU A 40 9.16 0.31 7.96
N VAL A 41 7.96 0.64 8.42
CA VAL A 41 6.86 -0.32 8.57
C VAL A 41 5.68 0.19 7.73
N ALA A 42 5.37 -0.51 6.66
CA ALA A 42 4.20 -0.25 5.82
C ALA A 42 3.06 -1.20 6.24
N ARG A 43 1.95 -0.64 6.71
CA ARG A 43 0.74 -1.40 7.07
C ARG A 43 -0.37 -1.04 6.11
N ALA A 44 -0.77 -2.01 5.31
CA ALA A 44 -1.87 -1.86 4.38
C ALA A 44 -3.11 -2.64 4.84
N ASN A 45 -4.28 -2.09 4.50
CA ASN A 45 -5.57 -2.72 4.70
C ASN A 45 -6.43 -2.56 3.44
N LEU A 46 -7.25 -3.59 3.18
CA LEU A 46 -8.29 -3.52 2.18
C LEU A 46 -9.41 -2.59 2.70
N VAL A 47 -9.78 -1.58 1.93
CA VAL A 47 -10.94 -0.71 2.22
C VAL A 47 -12.19 -1.31 1.61
N HIS A 48 -12.11 -1.75 0.35
CA HIS A 48 -13.21 -2.38 -0.37
C HIS A 48 -12.69 -3.26 -1.50
N ALA A 49 -13.31 -4.42 -1.74
CA ALA A 49 -13.05 -5.27 -2.91
C ALA A 49 -14.34 -5.48 -3.69
N GLY A 50 -14.29 -5.15 -4.98
CA GLY A 50 -15.28 -5.53 -5.98
C GLY A 50 -14.83 -6.73 -6.79
N LYS A 51 -15.45 -6.94 -7.96
CA LYS A 51 -15.15 -8.08 -8.83
C LYS A 51 -13.76 -8.02 -9.48
N SER A 52 -13.30 -6.84 -9.87
CA SER A 52 -12.05 -6.65 -10.64
C SER A 52 -11.15 -5.54 -10.08
N GLN A 53 -11.53 -4.93 -8.96
CA GLN A 53 -10.80 -3.83 -8.36
C GLN A 53 -10.90 -3.87 -6.83
N ALA A 54 -9.84 -3.41 -6.17
CA ALA A 54 -9.71 -3.34 -4.73
C ALA A 54 -9.13 -1.99 -4.32
N VAL A 55 -9.90 -1.23 -3.55
CA VAL A 55 -9.44 0.03 -2.95
C VAL A 55 -8.70 -0.32 -1.66
N CYS A 56 -7.46 0.13 -1.56
CA CYS A 56 -6.55 -0.21 -0.48
C CYS A 56 -5.97 1.08 0.14
N GLN A 57 -5.69 1.04 1.45
CA GLN A 57 -4.98 2.11 2.14
C GLN A 57 -3.74 1.57 2.82
N CYS A 58 -2.70 2.40 2.93
CA CYS A 58 -1.45 2.05 3.60
C CYS A 58 -0.94 3.21 4.45
N GLN A 59 -0.65 2.92 5.71
CA GLN A 59 0.08 3.80 6.60
C GLN A 59 1.55 3.38 6.63
N VAL A 60 2.46 4.33 6.45
CA VAL A 60 3.90 4.08 6.55
C VAL A 60 4.47 4.81 7.76
N PHE A 61 5.08 4.02 8.63
CA PHE A 61 5.76 4.46 9.84
C PHE A 61 7.26 4.37 9.66
N VAL A 62 8.01 5.30 10.26
CA VAL A 62 9.42 5.10 10.54
C VAL A 62 9.57 4.62 11.99
N VAL A 63 10.45 3.66 12.21
CA VAL A 63 10.88 3.25 13.55
C VAL A 63 12.05 4.14 13.95
N ALA A 64 11.91 4.89 15.04
CA ALA A 64 12.96 5.72 15.63
C ALA A 64 12.81 5.69 17.16
N ASP A 65 13.91 5.47 17.88
CA ASP A 65 13.95 5.35 19.35
C ASP A 65 12.85 4.41 19.88
N ASP A 66 12.75 3.21 19.30
CA ASP A 66 11.76 2.17 19.60
C ASP A 66 10.29 2.63 19.49
N ARG A 67 10.04 3.70 18.75
CA ARG A 67 8.70 4.23 18.48
C ARG A 67 8.41 4.28 16.99
N GLU A 68 7.15 4.01 16.66
CA GLU A 68 6.65 4.17 15.31
C GLU A 68 6.05 5.56 15.13
N ILE A 69 6.57 6.29 14.16
CA ILE A 69 6.13 7.64 13.84
C ILE A 69 5.50 7.60 12.45
N LEU A 70 4.25 8.03 12.33
CA LEU A 70 3.56 8.10 11.05
C LEU A 70 4.23 9.15 10.14
N CYS A 71 4.76 8.67 9.01
CA CYS A 71 5.50 9.46 8.04
C CYS A 71 4.72 9.67 6.74
N ALA A 72 3.92 8.70 6.31
CA ALA A 72 3.13 8.82 5.11
C ALA A 72 1.82 8.04 5.17
N LEU A 73 0.84 8.52 4.40
CA LEU A 73 -0.43 7.84 4.16
C LEU A 73 -0.62 7.70 2.64
N ALA A 74 -0.88 6.48 2.19
CA ALA A 74 -1.16 6.17 0.80
C ALA A 74 -2.55 5.54 0.63
N GLN A 75 -3.17 5.81 -0.50
CA GLN A 75 -4.34 5.12 -1.01
C GLN A 75 -4.05 4.74 -2.46
N GLY A 76 -4.51 3.55 -2.86
CA GLY A 76 -4.42 3.13 -4.24
C GLY A 76 -5.50 2.12 -4.58
N THR A 77 -5.67 1.90 -5.87
CA THR A 77 -6.60 0.94 -6.43
C THR A 77 -5.82 -0.13 -7.15
N ILE A 78 -5.97 -1.36 -6.69
CA ILE A 78 -5.38 -2.55 -7.31
C ILE A 78 -6.45 -3.17 -8.21
N VAL A 79 -6.10 -3.51 -9.44
CA VAL A 79 -7.03 -4.09 -10.42
C VAL A 79 -6.54 -5.46 -10.87
N SER A 80 -7.48 -6.38 -11.10
CA SER A 80 -7.18 -7.70 -11.65
C SER A 80 -6.78 -7.58 -13.13
N MET A 81 -5.68 -8.23 -13.50
CA MET A 81 -5.31 -8.42 -14.89
C MET A 81 -6.17 -9.53 -15.48
N ASN A 82 -7.21 -9.18 -16.24
CA ASN A 82 -7.88 -10.16 -17.08
C ASN A 82 -6.88 -10.64 -18.13
N GLN A 83 -6.46 -11.90 -18.05
CA GLN A 83 -5.79 -12.52 -19.19
C GLN A 83 -6.83 -12.61 -20.34
N PRO A 84 -6.54 -12.07 -21.53
CA PRO A 84 -7.35 -12.42 -22.70
C PRO A 84 -7.33 -13.94 -22.84
N LYS A 85 -8.52 -14.55 -23.00
CA LYS A 85 -8.66 -15.97 -23.33
C LYS A 85 -8.00 -16.30 -24.66
#